data_AF-A0A562I7U2-F1
#
_entry.id   AF-A0A562I7U2-F1
#
_cell.length_a   1.000
_cell.length_b   1.000
_cell.length_c   1.000
_cell.angle_alpha   90.00
_cell.angle_beta   90.00
_cell.angle_gamma   90.00
#
_symmetry.space_group_name_H-M   'P 1'
#
loop_
_entity.id
_entity.type
_entity.pdbx_description
1 polymer ?
#
loop_
_entity_poly.entity_id
_entity_poly.type
_entity_poly.pdbx_seq_one_letter_code
_entity_poly.pdbx_strand_id
1 'polypeptide(L)'
;MHEALTCGGELRPVPVAPTFAPTPLAYSPVMVLSRGWALFLVGVGVWTWLIWPRFGLAIWDDPRSWASGVSGEGAPTGFLWVHALLIVASLAIGTAVAVLGILGLRAAGRRRG
;
A
#
# COMPACT_ATOMS: atom_id res chain seq x y z
N MET A 1 51.47 -62.56 17.50
CA MET A 1 50.26 -62.72 16.66
C MET A 1 49.35 -63.65 17.46
N HIS A 2 48.32 -63.24 18.20
CA HIS A 2 47.20 -62.32 17.90
C HIS A 2 46.73 -61.70 19.25
N GLU A 3 46.74 -60.37 19.44
CA GLU A 3 45.59 -59.46 19.21
C GLU A 3 44.35 -59.90 20.00
N ALA A 4 44.11 -59.42 21.23
CA ALA A 4 43.51 -58.12 21.56
C ALA A 4 42.34 -57.76 20.62
N LEU A 5 41.10 -57.80 21.12
CA LEU A 5 40.03 -56.81 20.91
C LEU A 5 38.68 -57.38 21.38
N THR A 6 38.34 -56.99 22.61
CA THR A 6 36.98 -56.85 23.14
C THR A 6 36.00 -56.31 22.10
N CYS A 7 35.09 -57.15 21.61
CA CYS A 7 33.96 -56.74 20.77
C CYS A 7 32.74 -56.47 21.66
N GLY A 8 32.86 -55.48 22.56
CA GLY A 8 31.77 -54.98 23.40
C GLY A 8 31.25 -53.67 22.82
N GLY A 9 30.49 -53.75 21.73
CA GLY A 9 29.86 -52.60 21.08
C GLY A 9 28.62 -52.15 21.85
N GLU A 10 28.82 -51.31 22.87
CA GLU A 10 27.76 -50.53 23.53
C GLU A 10 27.07 -49.62 22.50
N LEU A 11 25.82 -49.95 22.14
CA LEU A 11 24.94 -49.07 21.36
C LEU A 11 24.51 -47.89 22.24
N ARG A 12 25.32 -46.84 22.26
CA ARG A 12 24.92 -45.58 22.90
C ARG A 12 23.80 -44.95 22.09
N PRO A 13 22.68 -44.53 22.71
CA PRO A 13 21.67 -43.75 22.01
C PRO A 13 22.31 -42.42 21.57
N VAL A 14 22.38 -42.20 20.26
CA VAL A 14 22.73 -40.89 19.71
C VAL A 14 21.57 -39.95 20.02
N PRO A 15 21.79 -38.84 20.74
CA PRO A 15 20.76 -37.84 20.91
C PRO A 15 20.49 -37.18 19.55
N VAL A 16 19.36 -37.54 18.92
CA VAL A 16 18.78 -36.74 17.83
C VAL A 16 18.28 -35.45 18.47
N ALA A 17 19.10 -34.41 18.41
CA ALA A 17 18.66 -33.06 18.68
C ALA A 17 17.77 -32.59 17.52
N PRO A 18 16.50 -32.21 17.74
CA PRO A 18 15.74 -31.52 16.71
C PRO A 18 16.22 -30.07 16.64
N THR A 19 17.35 -29.83 15.95
CA THR A 19 17.89 -28.47 15.76
C THR A 19 17.64 -27.98 14.34
N PHE A 20 16.41 -28.13 13.86
CA PHE A 20 15.86 -27.14 12.95
C PHE A 20 15.08 -26.16 13.80
N ALA A 21 15.81 -25.30 14.53
CA ALA A 21 15.22 -24.01 14.87
C ALA A 21 14.97 -23.35 13.51
N PRO A 22 13.70 -23.10 13.09
CA PRO A 22 13.52 -22.18 12.00
C PRO A 22 14.18 -20.91 12.49
N THR A 23 15.30 -20.51 11.89
CA THR A 23 15.72 -19.12 11.96
C THR A 23 14.46 -18.39 11.56
N PRO A 24 13.78 -17.64 12.45
CA PRO A 24 12.75 -16.75 11.97
C PRO A 24 13.54 -15.92 10.97
N LEU A 25 13.25 -16.11 9.68
CA LEU A 25 13.65 -15.13 8.70
C LEU A 25 13.21 -13.86 9.39
N ALA A 26 14.17 -12.99 9.66
CA ALA A 26 13.87 -11.60 9.91
C ALA A 26 13.27 -11.06 8.59
N TYR A 27 12.14 -11.62 8.15
CA TYR A 27 11.02 -10.84 7.70
C TYR A 27 10.90 -9.80 8.78
N SER A 28 11.58 -8.68 8.59
CA SER A 28 11.29 -7.47 9.32
C SER A 28 9.84 -7.22 8.92
N PRO A 29 8.84 -7.61 9.73
CA PRO A 29 7.44 -7.64 9.28
C PRO A 29 6.87 -6.23 9.12
N VAL A 30 7.76 -5.25 9.24
CA VAL A 30 7.45 -3.87 9.47
C VAL A 30 8.51 -3.06 8.76
N MET A 31 8.43 -3.00 7.42
CA MET A 31 8.70 -1.71 6.79
C MET A 31 7.60 -0.75 7.27
N VAL A 32 7.79 -0.20 8.48
CA VAL A 32 6.91 0.82 9.02
C VAL A 32 7.08 2.04 8.14
N LEU A 33 5.98 2.49 7.53
CA LEU A 33 5.95 3.72 6.72
C LEU A 33 6.60 4.85 7.55
N SER A 34 7.77 5.32 7.11
CA SER A 34 8.51 6.34 7.87
C SER A 34 7.66 7.61 7.99
N ARG A 35 7.90 8.41 9.03
CA ARG A 35 7.14 9.65 9.26
C ARG A 35 7.16 10.60 8.05
N GLY A 36 8.30 10.66 7.34
CA GLY A 36 8.45 11.43 6.11
C GLY A 36 7.58 10.89 4.98
N TRP A 37 7.59 9.57 4.76
CA TRP A 37 6.73 8.93 3.77
C TRP A 37 5.24 9.09 4.09
N ALA A 38 4.86 9.01 5.36
CA ALA A 38 3.47 9.22 5.77
C ALA A 38 2.99 10.65 5.46
N LEU A 39 3.81 11.67 5.74
CA LEU A 39 3.52 13.06 5.34
C LEU A 39 3.46 13.22 3.82
N PHE A 40 4.36 12.56 3.10
CA PHE A 40 4.34 12.55 1.64
C PHE A 40 3.04 11.96 1.09
N LEU A 41 2.56 10.83 1.62
CA LEU A 41 1.28 10.24 1.20
C LEU A 41 0.10 11.20 1.46
N VAL A 42 0.07 11.85 2.63
CA VAL A 42 -0.96 12.87 2.91
C VAL A 42 -0.86 14.02 1.92
N GLY A 43 0.34 14.54 1.67
CA GLY A 43 0.58 15.64 0.74
C GLY A 43 0.15 15.28 -0.69
N VAL A 44 0.49 14.08 -1.17
CA VAL A 44 0.04 13.56 -2.47
C VAL A 44 -1.48 13.47 -2.53
N GLY A 45 -2.12 12.89 -1.52
CA GLY A 45 -3.58 12.78 -1.49
C GLY A 45 -4.29 14.14 -1.50
N VAL A 46 -3.77 15.12 -0.74
CA VAL A 46 -4.27 16.51 -0.76
C VAL A 46 -4.05 17.16 -2.11
N TRP A 47 -2.86 17.02 -2.71
CA TRP A 47 -2.56 17.56 -4.04
C TRP A 47 -3.49 16.99 -5.11
N THR A 48 -3.70 15.68 -5.11
CA THR A 48 -4.68 15.00 -5.97
C THR A 48 -6.07 15.61 -5.78
N TRP A 49 -6.50 15.82 -4.53
CA TRP A 49 -7.78 16.47 -4.21
C TRP A 49 -7.89 17.92 -4.67
N LEU A 50 -6.78 18.65 -4.84
CA LEU A 50 -6.80 20.02 -5.34
C LEU A 50 -6.87 20.08 -6.87
N ILE A 51 -6.13 19.21 -7.55
CA ILE A 51 -6.03 19.22 -9.01
C ILE A 51 -7.29 18.69 -9.69
N TRP A 52 -7.83 17.56 -9.22
CA TRP A 52 -8.89 16.86 -9.94
C TRP A 52 -10.24 17.60 -9.96
N PRO A 53 -10.75 18.20 -8.87
CA PRO A 53 -11.99 18.96 -8.92
C PRO A 53 -11.89 20.17 -9.84
N ARG A 54 -10.73 20.84 -9.83
CA ARG A 54 -10.46 21.97 -10.72
C ARG A 54 -10.42 21.55 -12.19
N PHE A 55 -9.83 20.39 -12.48
CA PHE A 55 -9.88 19.80 -13.82
C PHE A 55 -11.31 19.40 -14.21
N GLY A 56 -12.09 18.86 -13.28
CA GLY A 56 -13.50 18.55 -13.49
C GLY A 56 -14.34 19.76 -13.89
N LEU A 57 -14.10 20.92 -13.27
CA LEU A 57 -14.73 22.18 -13.69
C LEU A 57 -14.32 22.58 -15.12
N ALA A 58 -13.04 22.45 -15.46
CA ALA A 58 -12.57 22.72 -16.82
C ALA A 58 -13.22 21.79 -17.87
N ILE A 59 -13.44 20.52 -17.52
CA ILE A 59 -14.20 19.59 -18.39
C ILE A 59 -15.67 19.98 -18.46
N TRP A 60 -16.30 20.34 -17.34
CA TRP A 60 -17.69 20.78 -17.32
C TRP A 60 -17.94 21.97 -18.25
N ASP A 61 -17.00 22.92 -18.28
CA ASP A 61 -17.05 24.11 -19.12
C ASP A 61 -16.62 23.88 -20.57
N ASP A 62 -16.14 22.68 -20.93
CA ASP A 62 -15.77 22.35 -22.30
C ASP A 62 -17.03 22.10 -23.15
N PRO A 63 -17.18 22.75 -24.32
CA PRO A 63 -18.33 22.54 -25.22
C PRO A 63 -18.55 21.08 -25.61
N ARG A 64 -17.50 20.24 -25.66
CA ARG A 64 -17.59 18.81 -26.01
C ARG A 64 -18.30 17.98 -24.94
N SER A 65 -18.45 18.51 -23.74
CA SER A 65 -19.14 17.83 -22.63
C SER A 65 -20.65 17.80 -22.78
N TRP A 66 -21.21 18.67 -23.62
CA TRP A 66 -22.65 18.86 -23.77
C TRP A 66 -23.08 18.72 -25.23
N ALA A 67 -24.18 18.02 -25.47
CA ALA A 67 -24.71 17.85 -26.82
C ALA A 67 -25.10 19.18 -27.49
N SER A 68 -25.46 20.19 -26.69
CA SER A 68 -25.79 21.55 -27.16
C SER A 68 -24.55 22.42 -27.44
N GLY A 69 -23.38 22.04 -26.93
CA GLY A 69 -22.19 22.87 -26.92
C GLY A 69 -22.15 23.96 -25.83
N VAL A 70 -23.20 24.08 -25.01
CA VAL A 70 -23.27 25.07 -23.93
C VAL A 70 -23.32 24.37 -22.57
N SER A 71 -22.51 24.85 -21.63
CA SER A 71 -22.31 24.21 -20.32
C SER A 71 -23.58 24.18 -19.49
N GLY A 72 -24.07 22.97 -19.21
CA GLY A 72 -25.29 22.76 -18.42
C GLY A 72 -26.57 22.64 -19.24
N GLU A 73 -26.51 22.78 -20.57
CA GLU A 73 -27.66 22.60 -21.46
C GLU A 73 -27.56 21.33 -22.32
N GLY A 74 -28.68 20.62 -22.43
CA GLY A 74 -28.78 19.40 -23.23
C GLY A 74 -28.20 18.16 -22.52
N ALA A 75 -28.06 17.07 -23.27
CA ALA A 75 -27.60 15.80 -22.70
C ALA A 75 -26.07 15.79 -22.50
N PRO A 76 -25.56 15.25 -21.38
CA PRO A 76 -24.14 15.05 -21.17
C PRO A 76 -23.60 13.99 -22.13
N THR A 77 -22.45 14.27 -22.74
CA THR A 77 -21.82 13.37 -23.71
C THR A 77 -21.00 12.27 -23.04
N GLY A 78 -20.60 11.26 -23.81
CA GLY A 78 -19.66 10.23 -23.32
C GLY A 78 -18.32 10.80 -22.87
N PHE A 79 -17.88 11.93 -23.45
CA PHE A 79 -16.67 12.62 -23.03
C PHE A 79 -16.75 13.08 -21.57
N LEU A 80 -17.87 13.72 -21.19
CA LEU A 80 -18.10 14.15 -19.81
C LEU A 80 -18.18 12.95 -18.86
N TRP A 81 -18.91 11.89 -19.23
CA TRP A 81 -19.08 10.71 -18.39
C TRP A 81 -17.78 9.97 -18.09
N VAL A 82 -16.96 9.74 -19.12
CA VAL A 82 -15.66 9.06 -18.95
C VAL A 82 -14.77 9.87 -18.01
N HIS A 83 -14.67 11.19 -18.22
CA HIS A 83 -13.84 12.04 -17.37
C HIS A 83 -14.38 12.13 -15.94
N ALA A 84 -15.70 12.27 -15.77
CA ALA A 84 -16.32 12.27 -14.45
C ALA A 84 -16.01 10.98 -13.68
N LEU A 85 -16.12 9.82 -14.34
CA LEU A 85 -15.78 8.52 -13.74
C LEU A 85 -14.29 8.46 -13.36
N LEU A 86 -13.39 8.89 -14.24
CA LEU A 86 -11.95 8.92 -13.97
C LEU A 86 -11.59 9.86 -12.82
N ILE A 87 -12.24 11.02 -12.73
CA ILE A 87 -12.08 11.99 -11.64
C ILE A 87 -12.51 11.35 -10.31
N VAL A 88 -13.70 10.75 -10.27
CA VAL A 88 -14.22 10.11 -9.04
C VAL A 88 -13.31 8.97 -8.60
N ALA A 89 -12.87 8.11 -9.52
CA ALA A 89 -11.95 7.02 -9.22
C ALA A 89 -10.61 7.56 -8.69
N SER A 90 -10.06 8.61 -9.31
CA SER A 90 -8.80 9.24 -8.88
C SER A 90 -8.92 9.89 -7.51
N LEU A 91 -10.03 10.57 -7.22
CA LEU A 91 -10.31 11.15 -5.90
C LEU A 91 -10.48 10.07 -4.84
N ALA A 92 -11.12 8.94 -5.16
CA ALA A 92 -11.23 7.81 -4.24
C ALA A 92 -9.84 7.25 -3.88
N ILE A 93 -8.99 7.05 -4.89
CA ILE A 93 -7.59 6.61 -4.69
C ILE A 93 -6.81 7.64 -3.86
N GLY A 94 -6.90 8.93 -4.20
CA GLY A 94 -6.24 10.01 -3.46
C GLY A 94 -6.68 10.08 -2.00
N THR A 95 -7.98 9.85 -1.74
CA THR A 95 -8.54 9.78 -0.38
C THR A 95 -7.98 8.58 0.38
N ALA A 96 -7.96 7.39 -0.24
CA ALA A 96 -7.39 6.20 0.37
C ALA A 96 -5.91 6.42 0.75
N VAL A 97 -5.13 7.03 -0.15
CA VAL A 97 -3.72 7.37 0.09
C VAL A 97 -3.57 8.38 1.23
N ALA A 98 -4.39 9.43 1.28
CA ALA A 98 -4.38 10.41 2.36
C ALA A 98 -4.71 9.75 3.71
N VAL A 99 -5.74 8.89 3.74
CA VAL A 99 -6.13 8.13 4.95
C VAL A 99 -5.00 7.23 5.41
N LEU A 100 -4.35 6.48 4.52
CA LEU A 100 -3.20 5.63 4.86
C LEU A 100 -2.04 6.44 5.45
N GLY A 101 -1.76 7.63 4.88
CA GLY A 101 -0.78 8.56 5.42
C GLY A 101 -1.13 9.01 6.85
N ILE A 102 -2.38 9.42 7.08
CA ILE A 102 -2.87 9.80 8.42
C ILE A 102 -2.76 8.64 9.42
N LEU A 103 -3.14 7.43 9.01
CA LEU A 103 -3.04 6.23 9.84
C LEU A 103 -1.57 5.90 10.18
N GLY A 104 -0.66 6.06 9.23
CA GLY A 104 0.79 5.92 9.44
C GLY A 104 1.33 6.94 10.46
N LEU A 105 0.91 8.20 10.36
CA LEU A 105 1.29 9.24 11.33
C LEU A 105 0.78 8.92 12.74
N ARG A 106 -0.48 8.48 12.87
CA ARG A 106 -1.07 8.09 14.16
C ARG A 106 -0.36 6.88 14.77
N ALA A 107 0.00 5.88 13.96
CA ALA A 107 0.75 4.71 14.43
C ALA A 107 2.18 5.04 14.87
N ALA A 108 2.85 5.96 14.17
CA ALA A 108 4.18 6.44 14.55
C ALA A 108 4.17 7.27 15.84
N GLY A 109 3.10 8.02 16.09
CA GLY A 109 2.92 8.79 17.33
C GLY A 109 2.79 7.91 18.58
N ARG A 110 2.07 6.77 18.49
CA ARG A 110 1.87 5.83 19.61
C ARG A 110 3.13 5.09 20.06
N ARG A 111 4.20 5.05 19.26
CA ARG A 111 5.47 4.41 19.63
C ARG A 111 6.41 5.32 20.43
N ARG A 112 6.06 6.61 20.60
CA ARG A 112 6.91 7.62 21.26
C ARG A 112 6.37 8.08 22.62
N GLY A 113 5.20 7.61 23.05
CA GLY A 113 4.63 7.84 24.39
C GLY A 113 4.52 6.51 25.11
#